data_AF-A0A6A3U404-F1
#
_entry.id   AF-A0A6A3U404-F1
#
_cell.length_a   1.000
_cell.length_b   1.000
_cell.length_c   1.000
_cell.angle_alpha   90.00
_cell.angle_beta   90.00
_cell.angle_gamma   90.00
#
_symmetry.space_group_name_H-M   'P 1'
#
loop_
_entity.id
_entity.type
_entity.pdbx_description
1 polymer ?
#
loop_
_entity_poly.entity_id
_entity_poly.type
_entity_poly.pdbx_seq_one_letter_code
_entity_poly.pdbx_strand_id
1 'polypeptide(L)'
;MHSIVASYIGRDCDSRAPYAVYAKQNGDCKDETCSDNGSSEGEGDGERLTMQCSTDYLQAMRDAFAGSEYIIHEVFSDDTCTTFEYAVGFLVTDNYTGGALTDDNYFKSSIEDIGTASIQIFQNLDGSSSAGR
;
A
#
# COMPACT_ATOMS: atom_id res chain seq x y z
N MET A 1 -0.66 2.72 19.18
CA MET A 1 -0.75 1.46 18.40
C MET A 1 -1.22 1.84 17.00
N HIS A 2 -0.66 1.20 15.98
CA HIS A 2 -1.02 1.41 14.58
C HIS A 2 -1.49 0.08 13.99
N SER A 3 -2.43 0.15 13.06
CA SER A 3 -2.78 -0.96 12.19
C SER A 3 -2.01 -0.83 10.88
N ILE A 4 -1.29 -1.89 10.51
CA ILE A 4 -0.53 -2.01 9.27
C ILE A 4 -1.27 -3.01 8.41
N VAL A 5 -1.88 -2.54 7.32
CA VAL A 5 -2.64 -3.35 6.39
C VAL A 5 -1.81 -3.54 5.13
N ALA A 6 -1.44 -4.77 4.81
CA ALA A 6 -0.75 -5.10 3.57
C ALA A 6 -1.73 -5.78 2.61
N SER A 7 -1.77 -5.34 1.35
CA SER A 7 -2.68 -5.87 0.33
C SER A 7 -1.91 -6.59 -0.78
N TYR A 8 -2.42 -7.74 -1.18
CA TYR A 8 -1.78 -8.68 -2.10
C TYR A 8 -2.67 -8.91 -3.32
N ILE A 9 -2.06 -8.85 -4.51
CA ILE A 9 -2.76 -9.23 -5.74
C ILE A 9 -2.97 -10.75 -5.76
N GLY A 10 -4.21 -11.17 -5.94
CA GLY A 10 -4.59 -12.58 -5.93
C GLY A 10 -4.77 -13.14 -4.51
N ARG A 11 -4.87 -14.48 -4.44
CA ARG A 11 -5.47 -15.21 -3.30
C ARG A 11 -4.51 -15.64 -2.20
N ASP A 12 -3.23 -15.27 -2.30
CA ASP A 12 -2.19 -15.71 -1.37
C ASP A 12 -1.42 -14.51 -0.81
N CYS A 13 -1.13 -14.51 0.49
CA CYS A 13 -0.37 -13.46 1.17
C CYS A 13 1.12 -13.79 1.34
N ASP A 14 1.51 -15.05 1.11
CA ASP A 14 2.85 -15.53 1.44
C ASP A 14 3.74 -15.71 0.19
N SER A 15 3.17 -15.58 -1.01
CA SER A 15 3.87 -15.92 -2.26
C SER A 15 4.56 -14.74 -2.93
N ARG A 16 4.23 -13.49 -2.54
CA ARG A 16 4.74 -12.24 -3.13
C ARG A 16 4.71 -11.11 -2.10
N ALA A 17 5.53 -10.09 -2.32
CA ALA A 17 5.40 -8.84 -1.58
C ALA A 17 4.02 -8.21 -1.84
N PRO A 18 3.40 -7.55 -0.84
CA PRO A 18 2.19 -6.80 -1.04
C PRO A 18 2.43 -5.69 -2.06
N TYR A 19 1.40 -5.35 -2.85
CA TYR A 19 1.52 -4.25 -3.80
C TYR A 19 1.46 -2.90 -3.08
N ALA A 20 0.67 -2.82 -2.00
CA ALA A 20 0.55 -1.65 -1.18
C ALA A 20 0.45 -2.02 0.31
N VAL A 21 0.96 -1.14 1.17
CA VAL A 21 0.88 -1.28 2.62
C VAL A 21 0.40 0.03 3.21
N TYR A 22 -0.60 0.01 4.08
CA TYR A 22 -1.19 1.19 4.68
C TYR A 22 -1.06 1.15 6.20
N ALA A 23 -0.54 2.21 6.80
CA ALA A 23 -0.46 2.35 8.25
C ALA A 23 -1.26 3.55 8.73
N LYS A 24 -2.04 3.37 9.79
CA LYS A 24 -2.70 4.46 10.52
C LYS A 24 -2.80 4.16 12.00
N GLN A 25 -3.01 5.19 12.81
CA GLN A 25 -3.32 4.99 14.22
C GLN A 25 -4.65 4.24 14.38
N ASN A 26 -4.64 3.17 15.17
CA ASN A 26 -5.84 2.39 15.46
C ASN A 26 -5.73 1.82 16.87
N GLY A 27 -6.59 2.31 17.76
CA GLY A 27 -6.63 1.88 19.17
C GLY A 27 -7.21 0.47 19.35
N ASP A 28 -8.08 0.05 18.44
CA ASP A 28 -8.78 -1.24 18.48
C ASP A 28 -8.18 -2.26 17.50
N CYS A 29 -6.90 -2.07 17.16
CA CYS A 29 -6.20 -2.91 16.21
C CYS A 29 -6.24 -4.40 16.62
N LYS A 30 -6.51 -5.27 15.64
CA LYS A 30 -6.44 -6.72 15.76
C LYS A 30 -5.66 -7.29 14.58
N ASP A 31 -4.80 -8.26 14.86
CA ASP A 31 -4.09 -8.95 13.80
C ASP A 31 -5.08 -9.77 12.96
N GLU A 32 -4.88 -9.75 11.64
CA GLU A 32 -5.61 -10.56 10.69
C GLU A 32 -4.63 -11.24 9.74
N THR A 33 -4.84 -12.53 9.53
CA THR A 33 -4.00 -13.33 8.64
C THR A 33 -4.76 -13.67 7.38
N CYS A 34 -4.30 -13.11 6.26
CA CYS A 34 -4.73 -13.42 4.91
C CYS A 34 -6.24 -13.51 4.71
N SER A 35 -6.95 -12.45 5.08
CA SER A 35 -8.39 -12.30 4.91
C SER A 35 -8.74 -11.75 3.51
N ASP A 36 -9.95 -12.05 3.04
CA ASP A 36 -10.46 -11.46 1.80
C ASP A 36 -10.62 -9.94 1.95
N ASN A 37 -10.19 -9.17 0.94
CA ASN A 37 -10.27 -7.71 0.96
C ASN A 37 -11.69 -7.15 0.65
N GLY A 38 -12.68 -8.03 0.44
CA GLY A 38 -14.09 -7.64 0.22
C GLY A 38 -14.42 -6.97 -1.12
N SER A 39 -13.41 -6.72 -1.97
CA SER A 39 -13.55 -6.08 -3.27
C SER A 39 -13.96 -7.10 -4.34
N SER A 40 -15.17 -6.97 -4.87
CA SER A 40 -15.73 -7.88 -5.88
C SER A 40 -15.60 -7.37 -7.34
N GLU A 41 -14.91 -6.25 -7.58
CA GLU A 41 -14.88 -5.58 -8.89
C GLU A 41 -13.47 -5.01 -9.16
N GLY A 42 -12.68 -5.67 -10.02
CA GLY A 42 -11.30 -5.31 -10.40
C GLY A 42 -10.47 -6.56 -10.69
N GLU A 43 -9.20 -6.45 -11.10
CA GLU A 43 -8.30 -7.63 -11.20
C GLU A 43 -8.17 -8.42 -9.87
N GLY A 44 -8.73 -7.88 -8.79
CA GLY A 44 -8.86 -8.46 -7.45
C GLY A 44 -10.02 -9.43 -7.21
N ASP A 45 -10.37 -10.30 -8.15
CA ASP A 45 -11.22 -11.46 -7.84
C ASP A 45 -10.44 -12.44 -6.92
N GLY A 46 -10.43 -12.11 -5.64
CA GLY A 46 -9.70 -12.80 -4.59
C GLY A 46 -8.48 -12.06 -4.04
N GLU A 47 -8.42 -10.73 -4.08
CA GLU A 47 -7.44 -9.95 -3.29
C GLU A 47 -7.44 -10.35 -1.82
N ARG A 48 -6.25 -10.39 -1.23
CA ARG A 48 -6.07 -10.69 0.18
C ARG A 48 -5.36 -9.57 0.91
N LEU A 49 -5.66 -9.46 2.19
CA LEU A 49 -4.98 -8.56 3.10
C LEU A 49 -4.46 -9.28 4.33
N THR A 50 -3.42 -8.71 4.92
CA THR A 50 -3.01 -9.02 6.29
C THR A 50 -3.08 -7.74 7.11
N MET A 51 -3.47 -7.85 8.38
CA MET A 51 -3.38 -6.75 9.34
C MET A 51 -2.39 -7.13 10.44
N GLN A 52 -1.46 -6.23 10.74
CA GLN A 52 -0.54 -6.35 11.86
C GLN A 52 -0.66 -5.11 12.76
N CYS A 53 -0.72 -5.33 14.07
CA CYS A 53 -0.69 -4.28 15.06
C CYS A 53 0.74 -4.01 15.52
N SER A 54 1.21 -2.76 15.41
CA SER A 54 2.55 -2.37 15.85
C SER A 54 2.58 -1.00 16.51
N THR A 55 3.48 -0.81 17.46
CA THR A 55 3.86 0.52 17.96
C THR A 55 4.89 1.20 17.07
N ASP A 56 5.73 0.42 16.40
CA ASP A 56 6.68 0.87 15.38
C ASP A 56 6.10 0.55 13.99
N TYR A 57 5.24 1.44 13.50
CA TYR A 57 4.55 1.22 12.23
C TYR A 57 5.53 1.21 11.07
N LEU A 58 6.58 2.04 11.13
CA LEU A 58 7.50 2.20 10.03
C LEU A 58 8.31 0.92 9.84
N GLN A 59 8.83 0.33 10.92
CA GLN A 59 9.51 -0.97 10.80
C GLN A 59 8.56 -2.07 10.31
N ALA A 60 7.33 -2.14 10.84
CA ALA A 60 6.34 -3.13 10.41
C ALA A 60 5.98 -3.01 8.92
N MET A 61 5.86 -1.78 8.39
CA MET A 61 5.65 -1.57 6.95
C MET A 61 6.84 -2.06 6.12
N ARG A 62 8.07 -1.81 6.57
CA ARG A 62 9.28 -2.28 5.87
C ARG A 62 9.38 -3.80 5.86
N ASP A 63 9.04 -4.44 6.98
CA ASP A 63 9.05 -5.89 7.11
C ASP A 63 8.01 -6.53 6.19
N ALA A 64 6.84 -5.90 6.02
CA ALA A 64 5.78 -6.40 5.13
C ALA A 64 6.21 -6.54 3.66
N PHE A 65 7.11 -5.68 3.17
CA PHE A 65 7.65 -5.79 1.80
C PHE A 65 8.70 -6.89 1.62
N ALA A 66 9.09 -7.58 2.69
CA ALA A 66 9.95 -8.77 2.67
C ALA A 66 11.24 -8.62 1.83
N GLY A 67 11.87 -7.44 1.87
CA GLY A 67 13.11 -7.14 1.14
C GLY A 67 12.93 -6.73 -0.32
N SER A 68 11.70 -6.61 -0.82
CA SER A 68 11.42 -5.98 -2.12
C SER A 68 11.70 -4.48 -2.06
N GLU A 69 11.93 -3.85 -3.21
CA GLU A 69 12.07 -2.38 -3.28
C GLU A 69 10.69 -1.72 -3.13
N TYR A 70 10.61 -0.67 -2.33
CA TYR A 70 9.36 0.04 -2.03
C TYR A 70 9.61 1.52 -1.75
N ILE A 71 8.54 2.31 -1.83
CA ILE A 71 8.52 3.72 -1.43
C ILE A 71 7.48 3.88 -0.32
N ILE A 72 7.86 4.49 0.81
CA ILE A 72 6.91 4.85 1.89
C ILE A 72 6.68 6.36 1.81
N HIS A 73 5.42 6.75 1.66
CA HIS A 73 4.94 8.11 1.75
C HIS A 73 4.26 8.31 3.10
N GLU A 74 4.91 9.06 4.00
CA GLU A 74 4.37 9.42 5.31
C GLU A 74 3.65 10.77 5.25
N VAL A 75 2.45 10.83 5.84
CA VAL A 75 1.63 12.03 5.92
C VAL A 75 1.52 12.44 7.39
N PHE A 76 1.80 13.71 7.62
CA PHE A 76 1.74 14.34 8.93
C PHE A 76 0.72 15.47 8.89
N SER A 77 -0.04 15.63 9.98
CA SER A 77 -1.10 16.62 10.07
C SER A 77 -0.60 18.02 10.45
N ASP A 78 0.71 18.19 10.67
CA ASP A 78 1.33 19.46 11.06
C ASP A 78 2.54 19.80 10.18
N ASP A 79 2.83 21.10 10.09
CA ASP A 79 3.92 21.66 9.28
C ASP A 79 5.32 21.29 9.78
N THR A 80 5.44 20.74 10.99
CA THR A 80 6.71 20.29 11.56
C THR A 80 6.97 18.79 11.35
N CYS A 81 6.04 18.08 10.69
CA CYS A 81 6.10 16.65 10.43
C CYS A 81 6.28 15.81 11.70
N THR A 82 5.55 16.13 12.77
CA THR A 82 5.69 15.44 14.08
C THR A 82 4.49 14.59 14.48
N THR A 83 3.31 14.95 14.00
CA THR A 83 2.03 14.30 14.28
C THR A 83 1.68 13.42 13.11
N PHE A 84 2.08 12.16 13.23
CA PHE A 84 1.79 11.13 12.24
C PHE A 84 0.28 10.97 12.03
N GLU A 85 -0.17 11.03 10.79
CA GLU A 85 -1.56 10.84 10.41
C GLU A 85 -1.76 9.44 9.81
N TYR A 86 -1.03 9.14 8.73
CA TYR A 86 -0.99 7.83 8.09
C TYR A 86 0.25 7.70 7.20
N ALA A 87 0.53 6.48 6.73
CA ALA A 87 1.53 6.22 5.71
C ALA A 87 1.01 5.23 4.67
N VAL A 88 1.46 5.39 3.44
CA VAL A 88 1.21 4.46 2.33
C VAL A 88 2.55 4.01 1.75
N GLY A 89 2.77 2.71 1.74
CA GLY A 89 3.87 2.03 1.08
C GLY A 89 3.43 1.53 -0.28
N PHE A 90 4.26 1.74 -1.30
CA PHE A 90 4.05 1.27 -2.67
C PHE A 90 5.21 0.37 -3.07
N LEU A 91 4.92 -0.85 -3.53
CA LEU A 91 5.94 -1.72 -4.14
C LEU A 91 6.51 -1.03 -5.38
N VAL A 92 7.83 -1.08 -5.61
CA VAL A 92 8.43 -0.62 -6.87
C VAL A 92 8.02 -1.54 -8.01
N THR A 93 7.38 -0.98 -9.03
CA THR A 93 6.79 -1.77 -10.12
C THR A 93 6.65 -0.97 -11.42
N ASP A 94 6.96 -1.64 -12.53
CA ASP A 94 6.71 -1.14 -13.87
C ASP A 94 5.32 -1.46 -14.43
N ASN A 95 4.55 -2.29 -13.73
CA ASN A 95 3.20 -2.66 -14.09
C ASN A 95 2.18 -1.71 -13.46
N TYR A 96 1.04 -1.50 -14.13
CA TYR A 96 -0.11 -0.80 -13.56
C TYR A 96 -0.73 -1.64 -12.46
N THR A 97 -0.28 -1.43 -11.23
CA THR A 97 -0.67 -2.24 -10.08
C THR A 97 -1.59 -1.43 -9.19
N GLY A 98 -2.68 -2.02 -8.69
CA GLY A 98 -3.67 -1.28 -7.91
C GLY A 98 -4.75 -2.21 -7.41
N GLY A 99 -5.63 -1.66 -6.57
CA GLY A 99 -6.74 -2.38 -5.96
C GLY A 99 -7.40 -1.53 -4.89
N ALA A 100 -8.17 -2.16 -4.00
CA ALA A 100 -8.96 -1.38 -3.04
C ALA A 100 -8.11 -0.58 -2.03
N LEU A 101 -6.89 -1.04 -1.70
CA LEU A 101 -5.99 -0.27 -0.80
C LEU A 101 -5.45 1.02 -1.46
N THR A 102 -5.56 1.16 -2.78
CA THR A 102 -5.17 2.35 -3.54
C THR A 102 -6.40 3.10 -4.08
N ASP A 103 -7.55 2.94 -3.41
CA ASP A 103 -8.85 3.51 -3.80
C ASP A 103 -9.22 3.17 -5.25
N ASP A 104 -8.97 1.90 -5.64
CA ASP A 104 -9.18 1.36 -6.99
C ASP A 104 -8.40 2.08 -8.11
N ASN A 105 -7.43 2.93 -7.74
CA ASN A 105 -6.46 3.48 -8.68
C ASN A 105 -5.29 2.52 -8.89
N TYR A 106 -4.64 2.67 -10.03
CA TYR A 106 -3.44 1.94 -10.40
C TYR A 106 -2.23 2.84 -10.29
N PHE A 107 -1.06 2.28 -10.01
CA PHE A 107 0.17 3.05 -9.97
C PHE A 107 1.32 2.32 -10.65
N LYS A 108 2.30 3.14 -11.02
CA LYS A 108 3.69 2.74 -11.28
C LYS A 108 4.59 3.47 -10.32
N SER A 109 5.70 2.85 -9.95
CA SER A 109 6.63 3.40 -8.99
C SER A 109 8.06 3.00 -9.34
N SER A 110 8.99 3.91 -9.16
CA SER A 110 10.40 3.69 -9.48
C SER A 110 11.32 4.36 -8.46
N ILE A 111 12.48 3.75 -8.25
CA ILE A 111 13.64 4.34 -7.58
C ILE A 111 14.75 4.33 -8.62
N GLU A 112 15.13 5.51 -9.12
CA GLU A 112 16.08 5.59 -10.25
C GLU A 112 17.52 5.75 -9.77
N ASP A 113 17.74 6.63 -8.80
CA ASP A 113 19.04 6.97 -8.23
C ASP A 113 18.89 7.31 -6.74
N ILE A 114 20.00 7.41 -6.00
CA ILE A 114 19.99 7.83 -4.60
C ILE A 114 19.30 9.20 -4.48
N GLY A 115 18.14 9.20 -3.82
CA GLY A 115 17.36 10.41 -3.54
C GLY A 115 16.27 10.73 -4.55
N THR A 116 16.08 9.94 -5.61
CA THR A 116 14.97 10.13 -6.56
C THR A 116 14.04 8.92 -6.56
N ALA A 117 12.80 9.16 -6.15
CA ALA A 117 11.71 8.19 -6.18
C ALA A 117 10.49 8.82 -6.87
N SER A 118 9.74 8.02 -7.63
CA SER A 118 8.53 8.46 -8.30
C SER A 118 7.37 7.50 -8.04
N ILE A 119 6.16 8.06 -7.91
CA ILE A 119 4.90 7.32 -7.88
C ILE A 119 3.98 8.03 -8.87
N GLN A 120 3.49 7.31 -9.87
CA GLN A 120 2.54 7.80 -10.87
C GLN A 120 1.22 7.07 -10.67
N ILE A 121 0.12 7.81 -10.53
CA ILE A 121 -1.20 7.27 -10.25
C ILE A 121 -2.09 7.43 -11.50
N PHE A 122 -2.82 6.37 -11.82
CA PHE A 122 -3.66 6.21 -13.00
C PHE A 122 -5.04 5.72 -12.57
N GLN A 123 -6.08 6.16 -13.28
CA GLN A 123 -7.45 5.71 -12.99
C GLN A 123 -7.77 4.36 -13.61
N ASN A 124 -7.09 4.01 -14.71
CA ASN A 124 -7.35 2.80 -15.48
C ASN A 124 -6.12 1.89 -15.50
N LEU A 125 -6.38 0.59 -15.62
CA LEU A 125 -5.37 -0.48 -15.69
C LEU A 125 -4.46 -0.37 -16.91
N ASP A 126 -4.90 0.31 -17.99
CA ASP A 126 -4.09 0.54 -19.18
C ASP A 126 -3.13 1.74 -19.06
N GLY A 127 -3.09 2.37 -17.88
CA GLY A 127 -2.27 3.56 -17.62
C GLY A 127 -2.86 4.86 -18.12
N SER A 128 -4.14 4.86 -18.52
CA SER A 128 -4.84 6.09 -18.84
C SER A 128 -5.46 6.72 -17.59
N SER A 129 -5.53 8.05 -17.59
CA SER A 129 -6.33 8.84 -16.66
C SER A 129 -7.37 9.57 -17.49
N SER A 130 -8.65 9.38 -17.19
CA SER A 130 -9.69 10.15 -17.86
C SER A 130 -9.57 11.61 -17.39
N ALA A 131 -9.42 12.54 -18.33
CA ALA A 131 -9.56 13.95 -18.00
C ALA A 131 -11.02 14.17 -17.56
N GLY A 132 -11.22 14.34 -16.26
CA GLY A 132 -12.53 14.72 -15.72
C GLY A 132 -13.03 15.96 -16.46
N ARG A 133 -14.25 15.88 -17.00
CA ARG A 133 -14.98 17.00 -17.59
C ARG A 133 -15.39 18.01 -16.54
#